data_AF-A0A522QV51-F1
#
_entry.id   AF-A0A522QV51-F1
#
_cell.length_a   1.000
_cell.length_b   1.000
_cell.length_c   1.000
_cell.angle_alpha   90.00
_cell.angle_beta   90.00
_cell.angle_gamma   90.00
#
_symmetry.space_group_name_H-M   'P 1'
#
loop_
_entity.id
_entity.type
_entity.pdbx_description
1 polymer ?
#
loop_
_entity_poly.entity_id
_entity_poly.type
_entity_poly.pdbx_seq_one_letter_code
_entity_poly.pdbx_strand_id
1 'polypeptide(L)' 'MAFKIKRVTEPLTKADGARILIDRLWPRGQSKAKLQLTAWVRDIAPSTELRQWFGH' A
#
# COMPACT_ATOMS: atom_id res chain seq x y z
N MET A 1 -18.25 -4.63 -7.28
CA MET A 1 -16.99 -3.86 -7.22
C MET A 1 -15.90 -4.81 -6.75
N ALA A 2 -14.83 -5.03 -7.51
CA ALA A 2 -13.82 -6.05 -7.20
C ALA A 2 -12.48 -5.39 -6.89
N PHE A 3 -11.86 -5.74 -5.77
CA PHE A 3 -10.51 -5.32 -5.41
C PHE A 3 -9.50 -6.40 -5.79
N LYS A 4 -8.30 -6.00 -6.18
CA LYS A 4 -7.18 -6.90 -6.42
C LYS A 4 -6.03 -6.52 -5.50
N ILE A 5 -5.47 -7.52 -4.85
CA ILE A 5 -4.25 -7.36 -4.05
C ILE A 5 -3.07 -7.58 -4.99
N LYS A 6 -2.10 -6.67 -4.91
CA LYS A 6 -0.89 -6.69 -5.72
C LYS A 6 0.28 -6.22 -4.88
N ARG A 7 1.40 -6.94 -4.92
CA ARG A 7 2.61 -6.51 -4.21
C ARG A 7 3.16 -5.25 -4.86
N VAL A 8 3.76 -4.40 -4.03
CA VAL A 8 4.36 -3.14 -4.49
C VAL A 8 5.47 -3.35 -5.54
N THR A 9 6.12 -4.51 -5.54
CA THR A 9 7.18 -4.89 -6.46
C THR A 9 6.68 -5.42 -7.80
N GLU A 10 5.41 -5.78 -7.90
CA GLU A 10 4.84 -6.27 -9.15
C GLU A 10 4.75 -5.16 -10.19
N PRO A 11 4.99 -5.47 -11.47
CA PRO A 11 5.03 -4.48 -12.55
C PRO A 11 3.67 -3.82 -12.74
N LEU A 12 3.67 -2.52 -13.05
CA LEU A 12 2.47 -1.78 -13.39
C LEU A 12 1.79 -2.35 -14.63
N THR A 13 0.46 -2.44 -14.61
CA THR A 13 -0.33 -2.79 -15.80
C THR A 13 -1.42 -1.78 -16.05
N LYS A 14 -1.83 -1.61 -17.32
CA LYS A 14 -2.96 -0.73 -17.68
C LYS A 14 -4.28 -1.16 -17.03
N ALA A 15 -4.39 -2.43 -16.63
CA ALA A 15 -5.56 -2.97 -15.95
C ALA A 15 -5.57 -2.71 -14.43
N ASP A 16 -4.51 -2.09 -13.87
CA ASP A 16 -4.43 -1.81 -12.43
C ASP A 16 -5.39 -0.70 -12.00
N GLY A 17 -5.83 0.18 -12.92
CA GLY A 17 -6.70 1.30 -12.60
C GLY A 17 -6.10 2.20 -11.51
N ALA A 18 -6.89 2.54 -10.49
CA ALA A 18 -6.42 3.31 -9.34
C ALA A 18 -5.63 2.42 -8.37
N ARG A 19 -4.38 2.81 -8.08
CA ARG A 19 -3.51 2.08 -7.14
C ARG A 19 -3.45 2.80 -5.81
N ILE A 20 -3.81 2.10 -4.74
CA ILE A 20 -3.83 2.66 -3.38
C ILE A 20 -2.87 1.87 -2.51
N LEU A 21 -1.94 2.56 -1.84
CA LEU A 21 -1.11 1.99 -0.79
C LEU A 21 -1.83 2.14 0.54
N ILE A 22 -2.00 1.04 1.26
CA ILE A 22 -2.69 1.00 2.56
C ILE A 22 -1.75 0.68 3.72
N ASP A 23 -0.46 0.44 3.45
CA ASP A 23 0.53 0.24 4.51
C ASP A 23 0.88 1.57 5.17
N ARG A 24 1.06 1.55 6.49
CA ARG A 24 1.44 2.75 7.26
C ARG A 24 2.81 3.28 6.87
N LEU A 25 3.73 2.37 6.55
CA LEU A 25 5.11 2.68 6.20
C LEU A 25 5.28 2.63 4.69
N TRP A 26 6.12 3.54 4.19
CA TRP A 26 6.49 3.51 2.79
C TRP A 26 7.37 2.28 2.48
N PRO A 27 7.09 1.52 1.40
CA PRO A 27 7.86 0.34 1.07
C PRO A 27 9.32 0.67 0.74
N ARG A 28 10.25 -0.08 1.36
CA ARG A 28 11.69 0.11 1.17
C ARG A 28 12.07 -0.13 -0.29
N GLY A 29 13.02 0.66 -0.80
CA GLY A 29 13.54 0.53 -2.17
C GLY A 29 12.58 0.97 -3.28
N GLN A 30 11.41 1.51 -2.93
CA GLN A 30 10.45 2.02 -3.92
C GLN A 30 10.43 3.54 -3.92
N SER A 31 10.46 4.16 -5.11
CA SER A 31 10.28 5.60 -5.25
C SER A 31 8.80 5.93 -5.48
N LYS A 32 8.37 7.14 -5.11
CA LYS A 32 6.99 7.61 -5.37
C LYS A 32 6.65 7.55 -6.86
N ALA A 33 7.58 7.97 -7.71
CA ALA A 33 7.43 7.94 -9.17
C ALA A 33 7.26 6.53 -9.72
N LYS A 34 8.01 5.54 -9.19
CA LYS A 34 7.93 4.14 -9.65
C LYS A 34 6.58 3.50 -9.33
N LEU A 35 5.95 3.89 -8.22
CA LEU A 35 4.70 3.26 -7.79
C LEU A 35 3.45 3.85 -8.43
N GLN A 36 3.49 5.07 -8.96
CA GLN A 36 2.34 5.69 -9.64
C GLN A 36 1.02 5.50 -8.86
N LEU A 37 1.08 5.72 -7.53
CA LEU A 37 -0.07 5.54 -6.65
C LEU A 37 -1.04 6.70 -6.85
N THR A 38 -2.32 6.39 -6.91
CA THR A 38 -3.40 7.36 -6.84
C THR A 38 -3.49 7.96 -5.43
N ALA A 39 -3.31 7.12 -4.39
CA ALA A 39 -3.36 7.55 -3.00
C ALA A 39 -2.48 6.69 -2.09
N TRP A 40 -2.06 7.27 -0.97
CA TRP A 40 -1.46 6.58 0.16
C TRP A 40 -2.31 6.82 1.40
N VAL A 41 -3.14 5.83 1.76
CA VAL A 41 -4.13 5.93 2.83
C VAL A 41 -3.56 5.26 4.07
N ARG A 42 -2.80 6.02 4.86
CA ARG A 42 -2.11 5.51 6.06
C ARG A 42 -3.04 5.25 7.23
N ASP A 43 -4.18 5.94 7.24
CA ASP A 43 -5.07 5.98 8.40
C ASP A 43 -5.92 4.72 8.55
N ILE A 44 -6.01 3.90 7.49
CA ILE A 44 -6.64 2.58 7.53
C ILE A 44 -5.66 1.46 7.91
N ALA A 45 -4.36 1.76 7.97
CA ALA A 45 -3.36 0.81 8.43
C ALA A 45 -3.49 0.62 9.95
N PRO A 46 -3.09 -0.55 10.50
CA PRO A 46 -3.05 -0.74 11.95
C PRO A 46 -2.28 0.37 12.66
N SER A 47 -2.87 0.91 13.72
CA SER A 47 -2.22 1.90 14.58
C SER A 47 -1.03 1.28 15.31
N THR A 48 -0.15 2.12 15.87
CA THR A 48 0.99 1.64 16.66
C THR A 48 0.51 0.80 17.85
N GLU A 49 -0.53 1.26 18.52
CA GLU A 49 -1.13 0.60 19.68
C GLU A 49 -1.72 -0.76 19.30
N LEU A 50 -2.43 -0.84 18.16
CA LEU A 50 -2.99 -2.09 17.67
C LEU A 50 -1.89 -3.10 17.29
N ARG A 51 -0.79 -2.65 16.69
CA ARG A 51 0.36 -3.51 16.38
C ARG A 51 1.02 -4.06 17.64
N GLN A 52 1.23 -3.22 18.66
CA GLN A 52 1.78 -3.63 19.95
C GLN A 52 0.86 -4.66 20.64
N TRP A 53 -0.44 -4.42 20.65
CA TRP A 53 -1.43 -5.36 21.21
C TRP A 53 -1.42 -6.70 20.50
N PHE A 54 -1.26 -6.71 19.18
CA PHE A 54 -1.20 -7.94 18.36
C PHE A 54 0.17 -8.66 18.43
N GLY A 55 1.15 -8.14 19.18
CA GLY A 55 2.47 -8.75 19.32
C GLY A 55 3.39 -8.57 18.11
N HIS A 56 3.27 -7.44 17.40
CA HIS A 56 3.88 -7.18 16.10
C HIS A 56 4.69 -5.88 16.00
#